data_AF-A0A8X6MNL4-F1
#
_entry.id   AF-A0A8X6MNL4-F1
#
_cell.length_a   1.000
_cell.length_b   1.000
_cell.length_c   1.000
_cell.angle_alpha   90.00
_cell.angle_beta   90.00
_cell.angle_gamma   90.00
#
_symmetry.space_group_name_H-M   'P 1'
#
loop_
_entity.id
_entity.type
_entity.pdbx_description
1 polymer ?
#
loop_
_entity_poly.entity_id
_entity_poly.type
_entity_poly.pdbx_seq_one_letter_code
_entity_poly.pdbx_strand_id
1 'polypeptide(L)'
;MRLCFVFAVLVLFFCAVSAQRSNPCKKENGLFPHDQYCDYYYECENGVAQERACPNGLAFAGKSRGLIMSCDYPHRVGCPGQDGSIMGQTPIGTENCPWLYGVFAHQTSCTRYWQCWNGTATIQQCPFSLLYNDVLHSCDWPDNVPDCQKHPICKDQPNGHIPIEKSCGRFWLCVGGYPRLQRCPAGLAFSPTALRCELSQNVPGCEPPPTTPAAEDEDDSKVAGNQVQADAPPRRANNARPAGQFRAQNGK
;
A
#
# COMPACT_ATOMS: atom_id res chain seq x y z
N MET A 1 90.73 22.18 31.71
CA MET A 1 90.24 23.22 30.76
C MET A 1 88.82 22.85 30.36
N ARG A 2 87.81 23.69 30.66
CA ARG A 2 87.10 24.60 29.71
C ARG A 2 86.37 23.86 28.57
N LEU A 3 85.14 24.18 28.13
CA LEU A 3 83.96 24.93 28.67
C LEU A 3 82.81 24.80 27.61
N CYS A 4 81.57 25.20 27.93
CA CYS A 4 80.44 25.50 26.99
C CYS A 4 79.60 24.30 26.45
N PHE A 5 78.29 24.20 26.74
CA PHE A 5 77.08 24.84 26.10
C PHE A 5 76.76 24.21 24.71
N VAL A 6 75.52 23.86 24.26
CA VAL A 6 74.14 24.39 24.48
C VAL A 6 73.06 23.25 24.43
N PHE A 7 71.83 23.56 24.86
CA PHE A 7 70.58 22.76 24.84
C PHE A 7 69.91 22.50 23.46
N ALA A 8 69.00 21.51 23.46
CA ALA A 8 67.79 21.35 22.61
C ALA A 8 68.01 20.97 21.10
N VAL A 9 67.04 20.39 20.37
CA VAL A 9 65.59 20.18 20.62
C VAL A 9 65.15 18.77 20.15
N LEU A 10 64.41 18.02 20.97
CA LEU A 10 63.63 16.85 20.52
C LEU A 10 62.27 17.31 19.99
N VAL A 11 62.17 17.62 18.70
CA VAL A 11 60.88 17.89 18.06
C VAL A 11 60.27 16.58 17.54
N LEU A 12 59.59 15.86 18.43
CA LEU A 12 58.57 14.91 18.00
C LEU A 12 57.42 15.73 17.41
N PHE A 13 57.41 15.88 16.08
CA PHE A 13 56.33 16.50 15.33
C PHE A 13 55.11 15.57 15.36
N PHE A 14 54.42 15.53 16.52
CA PHE A 14 53.06 15.04 16.61
C PHE A 14 52.18 16.00 15.80
N CYS A 15 52.03 15.70 14.51
CA CYS A 15 50.92 16.22 13.72
C CYS A 15 49.63 15.70 14.36
N ALA A 16 49.11 16.45 15.33
CA ALA A 16 47.73 16.35 15.74
C ALA A 16 46.89 16.73 14.51
N VAL A 17 46.50 15.71 13.74
CA VAL A 17 45.50 15.85 12.68
C VAL A 17 44.18 16.08 13.40
N SER A 18 43.95 17.35 13.74
CA SER A 18 42.66 17.83 14.20
C SER A 18 41.66 17.61 13.08
N ALA A 19 40.95 16.48 13.12
CA ALA A 19 39.80 16.25 12.29
C ALA A 19 38.79 17.37 12.61
N GLN A 20 38.74 18.40 11.77
CA GLN A 20 37.80 19.51 11.91
C GLN A 20 36.40 18.97 11.63
N ARG A 21 35.75 18.45 12.66
CA ARG A 21 34.33 18.08 12.64
C ARG A 21 33.56 19.35 12.32
N SER A 22 33.10 19.47 11.07
CA SER A 22 32.36 20.63 10.59
C SER A 22 31.12 20.82 11.45
N ASN A 23 30.85 22.06 11.87
CA ASN A 23 29.64 22.36 12.65
C ASN A 23 28.39 22.01 11.81
N PRO A 24 27.55 21.03 12.22
CA PRO A 24 26.37 20.66 11.45
C PRO A 24 25.26 21.70 11.55
N CYS A 25 25.28 22.57 12.57
CA CYS A 25 24.31 23.65 12.74
C CYS A 25 24.57 24.79 11.75
N LYS A 26 23.90 24.74 10.60
CA LYS A 26 23.93 25.83 9.59
C LYS A 26 23.18 27.10 10.06
N LYS A 27 22.41 27.00 11.16
CA LYS A 27 21.75 28.09 11.89
C LYS A 27 21.70 27.71 13.38
N GLU A 28 21.50 28.69 14.26
CA GLU A 28 21.35 28.47 15.71
C GLU A 28 20.26 27.44 16.04
N ASN A 29 19.11 27.55 15.39
CA ASN A 29 17.94 26.71 15.65
C ASN A 29 17.44 26.04 14.36
N GLY A 30 17.24 24.72 14.37
CA GLY A 30 16.68 23.99 13.23
C GLY A 30 17.02 22.49 13.17
N LEU A 31 16.46 21.82 12.17
CA LEU A 31 16.79 20.42 11.86
C LEU A 31 17.65 20.35 10.60
N PHE A 32 18.76 19.61 10.66
CA PHE A 32 19.72 19.46 9.57
C PHE A 32 20.04 17.97 9.33
N PRO A 33 20.28 17.53 8.09
CA PRO A 33 20.63 16.13 7.82
C PRO A 33 22.00 15.81 8.43
N HIS A 34 22.18 14.55 8.85
CA HIS A 34 23.51 13.99 9.09
C HIS A 34 24.21 13.77 7.73
N ASP A 35 25.54 13.91 7.68
CA ASP A 35 26.35 13.79 6.46
C ASP A 35 26.52 12.34 5.97
N GLN A 36 26.76 11.38 6.88
CA GLN A 36 26.93 9.97 6.57
C GLN A 36 25.64 9.13 6.61
N TYR A 37 24.68 9.44 7.49
CA TYR A 37 23.55 8.56 7.77
C TYR A 37 22.17 9.20 7.50
N CYS A 38 21.40 8.65 6.57
CA CYS A 38 20.09 9.18 6.16
C CYS A 38 19.06 9.21 7.29
N ASP A 39 19.16 8.27 8.22
CA ASP A 39 18.25 8.06 9.34
C ASP A 39 18.71 8.72 10.64
N TYR A 40 19.75 9.55 10.57
CA TYR A 40 20.12 10.48 11.62
C TYR A 40 19.99 11.92 11.15
N TYR A 41 19.69 12.81 12.09
CA TYR A 41 19.64 14.24 11.85
C TYR A 41 20.09 15.02 13.09
N TYR A 42 20.51 16.26 12.88
CA TYR A 42 20.89 17.18 13.94
C TYR A 42 19.73 18.12 14.26
N GLU A 43 19.28 18.07 15.50
CA GLU A 43 18.43 19.07 16.12
C GLU A 43 19.34 20.10 16.79
N CYS A 44 19.42 21.29 16.21
CA CYS A 44 20.21 22.39 16.72
C CYS A 44 19.35 23.31 17.58
N GLU A 45 19.84 23.59 18.79
CA GLU A 45 19.28 24.59 19.71
C GLU A 45 20.38 25.53 20.17
N ASN A 46 20.23 26.83 19.95
CA ASN A 46 21.23 27.87 20.25
C ASN A 46 22.65 27.54 19.72
N GLY A 47 22.73 26.88 18.56
CA GLY A 47 23.98 26.45 17.93
C GLY A 47 24.58 25.15 18.48
N VAL A 48 23.97 24.53 19.49
CA VAL A 48 24.37 23.22 20.02
C VAL A 48 23.67 22.13 19.22
N ALA A 49 24.46 21.32 18.52
CA ALA A 49 23.95 20.18 17.76
C ALA A 49 23.64 19.00 18.69
N GLN A 50 22.39 18.53 18.68
CA GLN A 50 21.99 17.27 19.27
C GLN A 50 21.66 16.27 18.15
N GLU A 51 22.34 15.14 18.14
CA GLU A 51 22.06 14.05 17.20
C GLU A 51 20.77 13.33 17.58
N ARG A 52 19.95 13.01 16.58
CA ARG A 52 18.66 12.32 16.71
C ARG A 52 18.59 11.23 15.66
N ALA A 53 17.96 10.12 16.01
CA ALA A 53 17.62 9.05 15.07
C ALA A 53 16.15 9.18 14.64
N CYS A 54 15.88 8.90 13.36
CA CYS A 54 14.54 8.60 12.89
C CYS A 54 14.05 7.24 13.45
N PRO A 55 12.73 7.00 13.54
CA PRO A 55 12.20 5.69 13.90
C PRO A 55 12.76 4.59 12.99
N ASN A 56 13.08 3.42 13.55
CA ASN A 56 13.81 2.35 12.85
C ASN A 56 13.12 1.95 11.53
N GLY A 57 13.83 2.10 10.41
CA GLY A 57 13.31 1.89 9.04
C GLY A 57 12.81 3.16 8.32
N LEU A 58 12.89 4.33 8.95
CA LEU A 58 12.64 5.64 8.34
C LEU A 58 13.93 6.47 8.22
N ALA A 59 13.95 7.40 7.27
CA ALA A 59 15.04 8.34 7.01
C ALA A 59 14.55 9.80 7.04
N PHE A 60 15.45 10.75 7.30
CA PHE A 60 15.12 12.15 7.50
C PHE A 60 14.65 12.84 6.20
N ALA A 61 13.41 13.31 6.19
CA ALA A 61 12.76 13.95 5.05
C ALA A 61 12.90 15.49 5.05
N GLY A 62 13.50 16.06 6.10
CA GLY A 62 13.63 17.50 6.30
C GLY A 62 12.53 18.10 7.19
N LYS A 63 12.81 19.30 7.72
CA LYS A 63 11.92 20.01 8.67
C LYS A 63 10.49 20.12 8.12
N SER A 64 9.52 19.67 8.93
CA SER A 64 8.08 19.73 8.63
C SER A 64 7.65 18.97 7.37
N ARG A 65 8.36 17.88 7.04
CA ARG A 65 8.05 16.95 5.96
C ARG A 65 7.93 15.51 6.48
N GLY A 66 7.62 14.59 5.58
CA GLY A 66 7.60 13.16 5.86
C GLY A 66 6.37 12.67 6.62
N LEU A 67 6.47 11.43 7.08
CA LEU A 67 5.41 10.64 7.70
C LEU A 67 5.27 10.92 9.20
N ILE A 68 6.39 11.01 9.92
CA ILE A 68 6.44 11.17 11.38
C ILE A 68 7.75 11.82 11.81
N MET A 69 7.70 12.81 12.70
CA MET A 69 8.88 13.47 13.31
C MET A 69 9.95 13.97 12.30
N SER A 70 9.54 14.49 11.14
CA SER A 70 10.44 14.88 10.03
C SER A 70 11.14 13.72 9.31
N CYS A 71 10.66 12.50 9.46
CA CYS A 71 11.16 11.28 8.81
C CYS A 71 10.10 10.62 7.90
N ASP A 72 10.52 9.98 6.82
CA ASP A 72 9.69 9.23 5.86
C ASP A 72 10.42 7.96 5.41
N TYR A 73 9.81 7.14 4.55
CA TYR A 73 10.43 5.92 4.05
C TYR A 73 11.71 6.22 3.22
N PRO A 74 12.79 5.41 3.34
CA PRO A 74 14.06 5.61 2.64
C PRO A 74 13.92 5.84 1.11
N HIS A 75 13.06 5.06 0.45
CA HIS A 75 12.82 5.18 -0.99
C HIS A 75 12.14 6.51 -1.41
N ARG A 76 11.48 7.22 -0.48
CA ARG A 76 10.84 8.53 -0.75
C ARG A 76 11.79 9.70 -0.55
N VAL A 77 12.75 9.57 0.36
CA VAL A 77 13.80 10.58 0.57
C VAL A 77 15.00 10.39 -0.36
N GLY A 78 15.11 9.22 -0.98
CA GLY A 78 16.23 8.85 -1.85
C GLY A 78 17.45 8.35 -1.07
N CYS A 79 17.23 7.48 -0.08
CA CYS A 79 18.29 6.79 0.66
C CYS A 79 18.39 5.31 0.23
N PRO A 80 19.59 4.74 -0.02
CA PRO A 80 20.92 5.37 0.03
C PRO A 80 21.08 6.56 -0.93
N GLY A 81 21.72 7.62 -0.44
CA GLY A 81 21.88 8.88 -1.17
C GLY A 81 22.93 8.83 -2.27
N GLN A 82 22.76 9.67 -3.29
CA GLN A 82 23.75 9.84 -4.36
C GLN A 82 25.08 10.44 -3.87
N ASP A 83 25.07 11.05 -2.69
CA ASP A 83 26.25 11.55 -1.95
C ASP A 83 26.98 10.45 -1.17
N GLY A 84 26.49 9.22 -1.19
CA GLY A 84 27.04 8.08 -0.45
C GLY A 84 26.48 7.92 0.96
N SER A 85 25.46 8.70 1.36
CA SER A 85 24.76 8.51 2.63
C SER A 85 23.99 7.19 2.67
N ILE A 86 23.97 6.52 3.83
CA ILE A 86 23.39 5.19 4.04
C ILE A 86 22.48 5.14 5.27
N MET A 87 21.77 4.04 5.50
CA MET A 87 21.11 3.80 6.80
C MET A 87 22.18 3.46 7.85
N GLY A 88 22.18 4.17 8.98
CA GLY A 88 23.11 3.97 10.10
C GLY A 88 22.57 3.04 11.21
N GLN A 89 21.25 3.00 11.43
CA GLN A 89 20.66 2.05 12.37
C GLN A 89 20.69 0.61 11.83
N THR A 90 20.90 -0.35 12.73
CA THR A 90 20.67 -1.77 12.42
C THR A 90 19.18 -2.08 12.31
N PRO A 91 18.76 -3.03 11.45
CA PRO A 91 17.36 -3.45 11.39
C PRO A 91 16.86 -4.02 12.71
N ILE A 92 15.70 -3.57 13.18
CA ILE A 92 14.96 -4.18 14.28
C ILE A 92 13.73 -4.88 13.67
N GLY A 93 13.84 -6.20 13.51
CA GLY A 93 12.82 -7.01 12.84
C GLY A 93 11.78 -7.60 13.78
N THR A 94 10.56 -7.73 13.28
CA THR A 94 9.45 -8.51 13.87
C THR A 94 8.84 -9.44 12.81
N GLU A 95 7.79 -10.19 13.15
CA GLU A 95 7.12 -11.07 12.18
C GLU A 95 6.62 -10.26 10.96
N ASN A 96 7.05 -10.66 9.76
CA ASN A 96 6.75 -10.01 8.48
C ASN A 96 7.31 -8.58 8.29
N CYS A 97 8.09 -8.06 9.25
CA CYS A 97 8.67 -6.71 9.20
C CYS A 97 10.19 -6.77 9.43
N PRO A 98 11.03 -6.70 8.37
CA PRO A 98 12.49 -6.58 8.51
C PRO A 98 12.96 -5.33 9.27
N TRP A 99 12.15 -4.26 9.24
CA TRP A 99 12.32 -3.04 10.03
C TRP A 99 10.99 -2.66 10.68
N LEU A 100 11.02 -1.94 11.80
CA LEU A 100 9.80 -1.52 12.51
C LEU A 100 8.85 -0.68 11.64
N TYR A 101 9.40 0.15 10.76
CA TYR A 101 8.64 0.87 9.74
C TYR A 101 9.11 0.46 8.34
N GLY A 102 8.17 0.16 7.48
CA GLY A 102 8.47 -0.15 6.08
C GLY A 102 7.28 -0.67 5.30
N VAL A 103 7.55 -1.01 4.03
CA VAL A 103 6.64 -1.71 3.14
C VAL A 103 7.47 -2.84 2.50
N PHE A 104 6.98 -4.08 2.55
CA PHE A 104 7.76 -5.26 2.20
C PHE A 104 6.92 -6.30 1.44
N ALA A 105 7.53 -7.07 0.54
CA ALA A 105 6.84 -8.11 -0.21
C ALA A 105 6.19 -9.19 0.68
N HIS A 106 5.01 -9.69 0.29
CA HIS A 106 4.38 -10.84 0.95
C HIS A 106 4.95 -12.14 0.39
N GLN A 107 5.36 -13.05 1.28
CA GLN A 107 6.23 -14.20 0.99
C GLN A 107 5.68 -15.18 -0.06
N THR A 108 4.35 -15.27 -0.20
CA THR A 108 3.68 -16.23 -1.11
C THR A 108 2.69 -15.59 -2.09
N SER A 109 2.60 -14.26 -2.16
CA SER A 109 1.61 -13.59 -3.01
C SER A 109 2.03 -12.17 -3.36
N CYS A 110 2.58 -11.96 -4.56
CA CYS A 110 2.98 -10.62 -5.00
C CYS A 110 1.78 -9.67 -5.18
N THR A 111 0.54 -10.17 -5.25
CA THR A 111 -0.63 -9.28 -5.23
C THR A 111 -0.83 -8.60 -3.87
N ARG A 112 -0.10 -9.05 -2.84
CA ARG A 112 -0.14 -8.56 -1.46
C ARG A 112 1.24 -8.10 -1.00
N TYR A 113 1.25 -7.29 0.05
CA TYR A 113 2.46 -6.81 0.70
C TYR A 113 2.18 -6.52 2.17
N TRP A 114 3.23 -6.42 2.97
CA TRP A 114 3.17 -6.04 4.37
C TRP A 114 3.43 -4.55 4.51
N GLN A 115 2.55 -3.85 5.22
CA GLN A 115 2.80 -2.49 5.69
C GLN A 115 3.12 -2.57 7.18
N CYS A 116 4.31 -2.12 7.56
CA CYS A 116 4.82 -2.20 8.93
C CYS A 116 4.74 -0.84 9.60
N TRP A 117 4.07 -0.81 10.76
CA TRP A 117 3.98 0.36 11.62
C TRP A 117 4.43 0.00 13.04
N ASN A 118 5.59 0.49 13.44
CA ASN A 118 6.22 0.17 14.73
C ASN A 118 6.29 -1.34 15.03
N GLY A 119 6.67 -2.15 14.03
CA GLY A 119 6.76 -3.61 14.12
C GLY A 119 5.42 -4.35 14.00
N THR A 120 4.30 -3.64 13.90
CA THR A 120 2.99 -4.27 13.61
C THR A 120 2.81 -4.41 12.11
N ALA A 121 2.80 -5.64 11.60
CA ALA A 121 2.52 -5.94 10.19
C ALA A 121 1.02 -5.91 9.89
N THR A 122 0.61 -5.15 8.88
CA THR A 122 -0.74 -5.21 8.30
C THR A 122 -0.65 -5.70 6.86
N ILE A 123 -1.45 -6.70 6.50
CA ILE A 123 -1.50 -7.20 5.12
C ILE A 123 -2.29 -6.22 4.25
N GLN A 124 -1.69 -5.83 3.13
CA GLN A 124 -2.29 -4.97 2.12
C GLN A 124 -2.44 -5.73 0.81
N GLN A 125 -3.35 -5.28 -0.04
CA GLN A 125 -3.67 -5.89 -1.33
C GLN A 125 -3.54 -4.83 -2.43
N CYS A 126 -2.71 -5.10 -3.44
CA CYS A 126 -2.53 -4.20 -4.56
C CYS A 126 -3.84 -4.01 -5.36
N PRO A 127 -4.17 -2.75 -5.72
CA PRO A 127 -5.38 -2.41 -6.45
C PRO A 127 -5.33 -2.97 -7.88
N PHE A 128 -6.51 -3.15 -8.49
CA PHE A 128 -6.67 -3.55 -9.91
C PHE A 128 -5.86 -4.76 -10.40
N SER A 129 -5.36 -5.59 -9.48
CA SER A 129 -4.51 -6.76 -9.76
C SER A 129 -3.07 -6.42 -10.19
N LEU A 130 -2.60 -5.22 -9.85
CA LEU A 130 -1.17 -4.89 -9.85
C LEU A 130 -0.40 -5.81 -8.88
N LEU A 131 0.91 -5.91 -9.08
CA LEU A 131 1.83 -6.69 -8.25
C LEU A 131 2.72 -5.74 -7.43
N TYR A 132 3.11 -6.15 -6.23
CA TYR A 132 4.03 -5.40 -5.41
C TYR A 132 5.44 -5.48 -6.00
N ASN A 133 5.95 -4.33 -6.43
CA ASN A 133 7.31 -4.13 -6.87
C ASN A 133 8.16 -3.73 -5.64
N ASP A 134 9.01 -4.63 -5.18
CA ASP A 134 9.85 -4.43 -3.98
C ASP A 134 10.88 -3.31 -4.19
N VAL A 135 11.39 -3.13 -5.42
CA VAL A 135 12.35 -2.07 -5.78
C VAL A 135 11.70 -0.69 -5.72
N LEU A 136 10.46 -0.56 -6.19
CA LEU A 136 9.70 0.70 -6.12
C LEU A 136 8.87 0.85 -4.83
N HIS A 137 8.94 -0.13 -3.93
CA HIS A 137 8.11 -0.29 -2.73
C HIS A 137 6.61 0.00 -2.94
N SER A 138 6.07 -0.32 -4.11
CA SER A 138 4.73 0.09 -4.53
C SER A 138 4.09 -0.91 -5.49
N CYS A 139 2.79 -0.77 -5.74
CA CYS A 139 2.07 -1.64 -6.67
C CYS A 139 2.27 -1.18 -8.11
N ASP A 140 2.75 -2.08 -8.96
CA ASP A 140 3.17 -1.83 -10.34
C ASP A 140 2.57 -2.88 -11.29
N TRP A 141 2.71 -2.65 -12.59
CA TRP A 141 2.27 -3.59 -13.62
C TRP A 141 3.06 -4.90 -13.56
N PRO A 142 2.43 -6.05 -13.84
CA PRO A 142 3.12 -7.34 -13.74
C PRO A 142 4.39 -7.47 -14.57
N ASP A 143 4.44 -6.83 -15.73
CA ASP A 143 5.59 -6.88 -16.64
C ASP A 143 6.83 -6.20 -16.04
N ASN A 144 6.65 -5.34 -15.02
CA ASN A 144 7.71 -4.69 -14.25
C ASN A 144 8.13 -5.49 -13.00
N VAL A 145 7.51 -6.64 -12.71
CA VAL A 145 7.80 -7.48 -11.53
C VAL A 145 8.14 -8.92 -11.96
N PRO A 146 9.27 -9.13 -12.68
CA PRO A 146 9.56 -10.40 -13.36
C PRO A 146 9.86 -11.58 -12.42
N ASP A 147 10.43 -11.32 -11.24
CA ASP A 147 10.82 -12.37 -10.26
C ASP A 147 9.64 -12.98 -9.51
N CYS A 148 8.42 -12.48 -9.79
CA CYS A 148 7.20 -12.91 -9.16
C CYS A 148 6.65 -14.22 -9.78
N GLN A 149 6.44 -15.25 -8.95
CA GLN A 149 6.12 -16.60 -9.40
C GLN A 149 4.74 -16.74 -10.07
N LYS A 150 4.72 -16.87 -11.41
CA LYS A 150 3.51 -17.22 -12.17
C LYS A 150 2.89 -18.52 -11.63
N HIS A 151 1.67 -18.44 -11.11
CA HIS A 151 0.93 -19.58 -10.59
C HIS A 151 0.62 -20.57 -11.73
N PRO A 152 0.65 -21.91 -11.51
CA PRO A 152 0.46 -22.89 -12.58
C PRO A 152 -0.79 -22.70 -13.44
N ILE A 153 -1.91 -22.29 -12.83
CA ILE A 153 -3.16 -21.96 -13.54
C ILE A 153 -2.95 -20.90 -14.63
N CYS A 154 -2.15 -19.86 -14.35
CA CYS A 154 -1.91 -18.73 -15.24
C CYS A 154 -0.55 -18.79 -15.94
N LYS A 155 0.06 -19.99 -16.04
CA LYS A 155 1.41 -20.17 -16.59
C LYS A 155 1.47 -19.74 -18.05
N ASP A 156 0.54 -20.24 -18.85
CA ASP A 156 0.54 -20.05 -20.31
C ASP A 156 -0.23 -18.78 -20.71
N GLN A 157 -1.18 -18.34 -19.86
CA GLN A 157 -1.93 -17.08 -20.01
C GLN A 157 -1.80 -16.24 -18.72
N PRO A 158 -0.76 -15.38 -18.61
CA PRO A 158 -0.55 -14.58 -17.40
C PRO A 158 -1.60 -13.49 -17.22
N ASN A 159 -2.20 -13.01 -18.32
CA ASN A 159 -3.25 -12.00 -18.35
C ASN A 159 -4.45 -12.53 -19.16
N GLY A 160 -5.61 -12.71 -18.52
CA GLY A 160 -6.82 -13.20 -19.19
C GLY A 160 -7.79 -13.95 -18.27
N HIS A 161 -8.80 -14.59 -18.87
CA HIS A 161 -9.76 -15.42 -18.14
C HIS A 161 -9.52 -16.90 -18.42
N ILE A 162 -9.55 -17.74 -17.39
CA ILE A 162 -9.37 -19.18 -17.50
C ILE A 162 -10.61 -19.87 -16.89
N PRO A 163 -11.29 -20.76 -17.64
CA PRO A 163 -12.48 -21.47 -17.14
C PRO A 163 -12.12 -22.38 -15.96
N ILE A 164 -13.10 -22.60 -15.07
CA ILE A 164 -13.00 -23.60 -14.01
C ILE A 164 -13.86 -24.80 -14.40
N GLU A 165 -13.24 -25.98 -14.47
CA GLU A 165 -13.96 -27.21 -14.78
C GLU A 165 -15.18 -27.40 -13.87
N LYS A 166 -16.32 -27.75 -14.47
CA LYS A 166 -17.60 -28.00 -13.80
C LYS A 166 -18.14 -26.80 -13.00
N SER A 167 -17.62 -25.59 -13.19
CA SER A 167 -18.13 -24.37 -12.52
C SER A 167 -18.68 -23.35 -13.52
N CYS A 168 -19.96 -23.51 -13.85
CA CYS A 168 -20.67 -22.58 -14.74
C CYS A 168 -20.57 -21.11 -14.29
N GLY A 169 -20.74 -20.84 -12.99
CA GLY A 169 -20.79 -19.47 -12.48
C GLY A 169 -19.43 -18.85 -12.14
N ARG A 170 -18.30 -19.55 -12.27
CA ARG A 170 -16.98 -19.09 -11.75
C ARG A 170 -15.85 -19.32 -12.75
N PHE A 171 -14.88 -18.42 -12.73
CA PHE A 171 -13.68 -18.48 -13.57
C PHE A 171 -12.49 -17.85 -12.83
N TRP A 172 -11.28 -18.10 -13.30
CA TRP A 172 -10.10 -17.39 -12.84
C TRP A 172 -9.84 -16.19 -13.73
N LEU A 173 -9.72 -14.99 -13.15
CA LEU A 173 -9.07 -13.85 -13.79
C LEU A 173 -7.58 -13.91 -13.45
N CYS A 174 -6.76 -14.28 -14.42
CA CYS A 174 -5.31 -14.18 -14.35
C CYS A 174 -4.89 -12.74 -14.63
N VAL A 175 -4.12 -12.15 -13.71
CA VAL A 175 -3.35 -10.93 -13.98
C VAL A 175 -1.94 -11.15 -13.45
N GLY A 176 -0.93 -10.91 -14.28
CA GLY A 176 0.46 -11.10 -13.92
C GLY A 176 0.86 -12.54 -13.58
N GLY A 177 0.09 -13.52 -14.05
CA GLY A 177 0.30 -14.92 -13.65
C GLY A 177 -0.39 -15.30 -12.32
N TYR A 178 -1.23 -14.43 -11.73
CA TYR A 178 -1.94 -14.74 -10.48
C TYR A 178 -3.46 -14.88 -10.70
N PRO A 179 -4.05 -16.04 -10.35
CA PRO A 179 -5.48 -16.28 -10.54
C PRO A 179 -6.29 -15.66 -9.40
N ARG A 180 -7.29 -14.85 -9.77
CA ARG A 180 -8.31 -14.32 -8.85
C ARG A 180 -9.65 -14.97 -9.18
N LEU A 181 -10.29 -15.60 -8.18
CA LEU A 181 -11.58 -16.25 -8.38
C LEU A 181 -12.66 -15.20 -8.64
N GLN A 182 -13.22 -15.21 -9.84
CA GLN A 182 -14.34 -14.37 -10.24
C GLN A 182 -15.63 -15.17 -10.28
N ARG A 183 -16.75 -14.45 -10.23
CA ARG A 183 -18.09 -15.01 -10.44
C ARG A 183 -18.80 -14.20 -11.51
N CYS A 184 -19.49 -14.88 -12.42
CA CYS A 184 -20.42 -14.22 -13.33
C CYS A 184 -21.61 -13.61 -12.56
N PRO A 185 -22.23 -12.54 -13.08
CA PRO A 185 -23.52 -12.05 -12.61
C PRO A 185 -24.59 -13.14 -12.54
N ALA A 186 -25.62 -12.95 -11.71
CA ALA A 186 -26.72 -13.90 -11.60
C ALA A 186 -27.40 -14.14 -12.96
N GLY A 187 -27.71 -15.40 -13.27
CA GLY A 187 -28.28 -15.81 -14.57
C GLY A 187 -27.28 -15.96 -15.72
N LEU A 188 -25.99 -15.70 -15.49
CA LEU A 188 -24.93 -15.90 -16.49
C LEU A 188 -23.98 -17.04 -16.09
N ALA A 189 -23.44 -17.71 -17.10
CA ALA A 189 -22.39 -18.72 -17.00
C ALA A 189 -21.14 -18.28 -17.80
N PHE A 190 -19.96 -18.72 -17.38
CA PHE A 190 -18.70 -18.43 -18.04
C PHE A 190 -18.51 -19.36 -19.24
N SER A 191 -18.47 -18.78 -20.44
CA SER A 191 -18.27 -19.48 -21.69
C SER A 191 -16.78 -19.78 -21.88
N PRO A 192 -16.33 -21.06 -21.90
CA PRO A 192 -14.91 -21.40 -22.07
C PRO A 192 -14.39 -21.07 -23.47
N THR A 193 -15.28 -20.96 -24.46
CA THR A 193 -14.94 -20.61 -25.85
C THR A 193 -14.86 -19.10 -26.05
N ALA A 194 -15.80 -18.34 -25.49
CA ALA A 194 -15.84 -16.87 -25.64
C ALA A 194 -15.06 -16.11 -24.54
N LEU A 195 -14.54 -16.83 -23.54
CA LEU A 195 -13.79 -16.32 -22.37
C LEU A 195 -14.48 -15.15 -21.65
N ARG A 196 -15.82 -15.20 -21.57
CA ARG A 196 -16.68 -14.18 -20.97
C ARG A 196 -17.94 -14.80 -20.39
N CYS A 197 -18.65 -14.04 -19.56
CA CYS A 197 -19.98 -14.44 -19.08
C CYS A 197 -21.03 -14.26 -20.18
N GLU A 198 -21.81 -15.31 -20.44
CA GLU A 198 -22.93 -15.36 -21.38
C GLU A 198 -24.17 -15.91 -20.66
N LEU A 199 -25.37 -15.82 -21.25
CA LEU A 199 -26.58 -16.39 -20.64
C LEU A 199 -26.37 -17.88 -20.37
N SER A 200 -26.74 -18.38 -19.19
CA SER A 200 -26.46 -19.77 -18.81
C SER A 200 -27.00 -20.80 -19.79
N GLN A 201 -28.15 -20.53 -20.42
CA GLN A 201 -28.78 -21.36 -21.46
C GLN A 201 -27.98 -21.44 -22.78
N ASN A 202 -27.03 -20.52 -23.01
CA ASN A 202 -26.18 -20.48 -24.20
C ASN A 202 -24.82 -21.19 -23.96
N VAL A 203 -24.53 -21.59 -22.72
CA VAL A 203 -23.27 -22.25 -22.34
C VAL A 203 -23.57 -23.74 -22.12
N PRO A 204 -23.07 -24.65 -22.98
CA PRO A 204 -23.43 -26.07 -22.92
C PRO A 204 -23.14 -26.72 -21.57
N GLY A 205 -24.13 -27.40 -21.00
CA GLY A 205 -24.03 -28.05 -19.69
C GLY A 205 -24.18 -27.10 -18.49
N CYS A 206 -24.59 -25.85 -18.74
CA CYS A 206 -24.89 -24.84 -17.73
C CYS A 206 -26.34 -24.37 -17.78
N GLU A 207 -27.19 -25.04 -18.56
CA GLU A 207 -28.61 -24.73 -18.69
C GLU A 207 -29.30 -24.85 -17.32
N PRO A 208 -30.17 -23.89 -16.94
CA PRO A 208 -30.97 -24.06 -15.74
C PRO A 208 -31.87 -25.30 -15.90
N PRO A 209 -32.14 -26.06 -14.82
CA PRO A 209 -33.13 -27.14 -14.89
C PRO A 209 -34.47 -26.55 -15.35
N PRO A 210 -35.25 -27.28 -16.17
CA PRO A 210 -36.50 -26.76 -16.72
C PRO A 210 -37.41 -26.32 -15.58
N THR A 211 -37.69 -25.02 -15.52
CA THR A 211 -38.62 -24.45 -14.55
C THR A 211 -40.00 -25.01 -14.86
N THR A 212 -40.49 -25.94 -14.05
CA THR A 212 -41.92 -26.27 -14.04
C THR A 212 -42.67 -24.95 -13.84
N PRO A 213 -43.61 -24.58 -14.72
CA PRO A 213 -44.42 -23.39 -14.49
C PRO A 213 -45.06 -23.51 -13.11
N ALA A 214 -44.83 -22.53 -12.24
CA ALA A 214 -45.69 -22.36 -11.08
C ALA A 214 -47.10 -22.11 -11.64
N ALA A 215 -48.10 -22.83 -11.13
CA ALA A 215 -49.47 -22.62 -11.55
C ALA A 215 -49.84 -21.15 -11.28
N GLU A 216 -50.27 -20.45 -12.33
CA GLU A 216 -50.87 -19.13 -12.21
C GLU A 216 -52.31 -19.35 -11.72
N ASP A 217 -52.50 -19.34 -10.40
CA ASP A 217 -53.82 -19.37 -9.76
C ASP A 217 -54.50 -18.00 -9.98
N GLU A 218 -55.21 -17.82 -11.09
CA GLU A 218 -56.11 -16.68 -11.32
C GLU A 218 -57.60 -17.05 -11.12
N ASP A 219 -58.33 -16.13 -10.46
CA ASP A 219 -59.80 -16.02 -10.31
C ASP A 219 -60.54 -17.08 -9.44
N ASP A 220 -61.67 -16.80 -8.76
CA ASP A 220 -62.64 -15.69 -8.84
C ASP A 220 -63.12 -15.21 -7.43
N SER A 221 -63.80 -14.08 -7.39
CA SER A 221 -64.30 -13.34 -6.23
C SER A 221 -65.77 -13.63 -5.84
N LYS A 222 -66.20 -13.06 -4.68
CA LYS A 222 -67.60 -12.84 -4.20
C LYS A 222 -68.23 -14.04 -3.45
N VAL A 223 -69.14 -13.92 -2.46
CA VAL A 223 -69.72 -12.83 -1.60
C VAL A 223 -70.41 -13.56 -0.41
N ALA A 224 -70.58 -13.06 0.82
CA ALA A 224 -70.35 -11.76 1.50
C ALA A 224 -69.50 -12.00 2.80
N GLY A 225 -69.49 -11.24 3.91
CA GLY A 225 -70.13 -9.98 4.34
C GLY A 225 -70.55 -10.01 5.82
N ASN A 226 -69.81 -9.34 6.71
CA ASN A 226 -70.37 -8.67 7.90
C ASN A 226 -69.41 -7.62 8.48
N GLN A 227 -69.95 -6.51 8.99
CA GLN A 227 -69.20 -5.37 9.51
C GLN A 227 -69.00 -5.45 11.04
N VAL A 228 -67.81 -5.06 11.52
CA VAL A 228 -67.65 -4.37 12.81
C VAL A 228 -66.61 -3.26 12.63
N GLN A 229 -66.87 -2.11 13.25
CA GLN A 229 -66.21 -0.84 12.97
C GLN A 229 -65.22 -0.45 14.09
N ALA A 230 -64.11 0.19 13.73
CA ALA A 230 -63.23 0.91 14.67
C ALA A 230 -62.52 2.06 13.93
N ASP A 231 -62.70 3.29 14.42
CA ASP A 231 -62.19 4.50 13.78
C ASP A 231 -60.68 4.73 14.01
N ALA A 232 -60.02 5.38 13.06
CA ALA A 232 -58.62 5.82 13.17
C ALA A 232 -58.41 7.25 12.60
N PRO A 233 -57.58 8.10 13.25
CA PRO A 233 -57.44 9.54 12.93
C PRO A 233 -56.56 9.82 11.68
N PRO A 234 -56.59 11.06 11.14
CA PRO A 234 -56.10 11.35 9.79
C PRO A 234 -54.57 11.45 9.64
N ARG A 235 -54.10 11.18 8.42
CA ARG A 235 -52.68 11.23 8.02
C ARG A 235 -52.11 12.67 8.03
N ARG A 236 -50.88 12.83 8.53
CA ARG A 236 -50.05 14.01 8.26
C ARG A 236 -49.10 13.75 7.09
N ALA A 237 -49.12 14.64 6.10
CA ALA A 237 -48.07 14.75 5.09
C ALA A 237 -46.97 15.71 5.58
N ASN A 238 -45.72 15.44 5.19
CA ASN A 238 -44.55 16.33 5.13
C ASN A 238 -43.28 15.47 4.94
N ASN A 239 -42.17 15.93 4.34
CA ASN A 239 -41.99 16.84 3.20
C ASN A 239 -40.52 16.65 2.74
N ALA A 240 -40.23 16.61 1.44
CA ALA A 240 -38.86 16.37 0.96
C ALA A 240 -37.97 17.62 1.13
N ARG A 241 -36.65 17.42 1.39
CA ARG A 241 -35.63 18.49 1.29
C ARG A 241 -34.86 18.34 -0.03
N PRO A 242 -34.57 19.45 -0.75
CA PRO A 242 -33.91 19.40 -2.06
C PRO A 242 -32.38 19.29 -1.95
N ALA A 243 -31.76 18.81 -3.03
CA ALA A 243 -30.31 18.74 -3.19
C ALA A 243 -29.70 20.12 -3.47
N GLY A 244 -28.54 20.41 -2.85
CA GLY A 244 -27.76 21.62 -3.08
C GLY A 244 -26.87 21.52 -4.32
N GLN A 245 -26.83 22.60 -5.10
CA GLN A 245 -26.19 22.66 -6.42
C GLN A 245 -24.76 23.23 -6.31
N PHE A 246 -23.75 22.52 -6.80
CA PHE A 246 -22.38 23.03 -6.85
C PHE A 246 -22.22 24.10 -7.94
N ARG A 247 -21.58 25.21 -7.59
CA ARG A 247 -21.26 26.32 -8.50
C ARG A 247 -19.74 26.46 -8.62
N ALA A 248 -19.21 26.40 -9.84
CA ALA A 248 -17.79 26.65 -10.08
C ALA A 248 -17.46 28.15 -9.93
N GLN A 249 -16.27 28.44 -9.39
CA GLN A 249 -15.62 29.75 -9.50
C GLN A 249 -14.12 29.57 -9.77
N ASN A 250 -13.60 30.36 -10.70
CA ASN A 250 -12.19 30.41 -11.06
C ASN A 250 -11.42 31.38 -10.15
N GLY A 251 -10.12 31.10 -9.98
CA GLY A 251 -9.08 32.13 -10.06
C GLY A 251 -8.66 32.85 -8.78
N LYS A 252 -7.59 32.34 -8.15
CA LYS A 252 -6.31 33.06 -8.05
C LYS A 252 -5.16 32.11 -7.74
#